data_AF-A0A148KMI7-F1
#
_entry.id   AF-A0A148KMI7-F1
#
_cell.length_a   1.000
_cell.length_b   1.000
_cell.length_c   1.000
_cell.angle_alpha   90.00
_cell.angle_beta   90.00
_cell.angle_gamma   90.00
#
_symmetry.space_group_name_H-M   'P 1'
#
loop_
_entity.id
_entity.type
_entity.pdbx_description
1 polymer ?
#
loop_
_entity_poly.entity_id
_entity_poly.type
_entity_poly.pdbx_seq_one_letter_code
_entity_poly.pdbx_strand_id
1 'polypeptide(L)'
;MWLLVAIIGLFFANKSTETPFDPSGNLYYASNQPDFENQVNKLLHSALNTPLKNVAVHITSSKDCLCKLVANRHIKSVKDMVKSIGKTNETVFVEDIIGLSSILSSTPAIAIFDELGKLSYLGPYATGIGCFSGNGTVEPYLATRGTLGAIIPFESTGCYCHG
;
A
#
# COMPACT_ATOMS: atom_id res chain seq x y z
N MET A 1 11.31 26.94 -32.45
CA MET A 1 12.44 26.13 -31.92
C MET A 1 12.30 25.81 -30.42
N TRP A 2 11.91 26.76 -29.55
CA TRP A 2 11.69 26.51 -28.11
C TRP A 2 10.54 25.52 -27.81
N LEU A 3 9.46 25.58 -28.61
CA LEU A 3 8.27 24.74 -28.44
C LEU A 3 8.58 23.23 -28.64
N LEU A 4 9.48 22.90 -29.56
CA LEU A 4 9.92 21.51 -29.78
C LEU A 4 10.78 20.98 -28.63
N VAL A 5 11.64 21.82 -28.04
CA VAL A 5 12.44 21.46 -26.85
C VAL A 5 11.55 21.29 -25.63
N ALA A 6 10.53 22.14 -25.46
CA ALA A 6 9.54 22.02 -24.39
C ALA A 6 8.70 20.73 -24.53
N ILE A 7 8.25 20.40 -25.75
CA ILE A 7 7.49 19.16 -26.01
C ILE A 7 8.37 17.92 -25.73
N ILE A 8 9.60 17.89 -26.21
CA ILE A 8 10.53 16.78 -25.95
C ILE A 8 10.82 16.68 -24.44
N GLY A 9 11.04 17.80 -23.75
CA GLY A 9 11.22 17.83 -22.30
C GLY A 9 10.01 17.30 -21.53
N LEU A 10 8.79 17.63 -21.95
CA LEU A 10 7.56 17.10 -21.35
C LEU A 10 7.38 15.59 -21.60
N PHE A 11 7.76 15.10 -22.79
CA PHE A 11 7.75 13.66 -23.08
C PHE A 11 8.72 12.87 -22.19
N PHE A 12 9.92 13.41 -21.92
CA PHE A 12 10.88 12.78 -21.02
C PHE A 12 10.51 12.93 -19.53
N ALA A 13 9.79 14.00 -19.17
CA ALA A 13 9.37 14.26 -17.79
C ALA A 13 8.20 13.37 -17.34
N ASN A 14 7.43 12.77 -18.27
CA ASN A 14 6.26 11.98 -17.94
C ASN A 14 6.59 10.48 -17.77
N LYS A 15 7.37 10.15 -16.74
CA LYS A 15 7.75 8.76 -16.39
C LYS A 15 6.84 8.06 -15.38
N SER A 16 5.71 8.65 -15.00
CA SER A 16 4.72 7.99 -14.15
C SER A 16 3.62 7.37 -14.99
N THR A 17 3.89 6.19 -15.55
CA THR A 17 2.88 5.38 -16.21
C THR A 17 2.12 4.57 -15.17
N GLU A 18 0.81 4.40 -15.38
CA GLU A 18 -0.01 3.51 -14.57
C GLU A 18 0.48 2.07 -14.70
N THR A 19 0.60 1.36 -13.57
CA THR A 19 1.02 -0.05 -13.52
C THR A 19 0.05 -0.86 -12.67
N PRO A 20 -0.08 -2.18 -12.90
CA PRO A 20 -0.83 -3.06 -12.02
C PRO A 20 -0.21 -3.09 -10.63
N PHE A 21 -1.04 -3.25 -9.59
CA PHE A 21 -0.59 -3.40 -8.21
C PHE A 21 -0.01 -4.78 -7.92
N ASP A 22 -0.52 -5.83 -8.57
CA ASP A 22 0.05 -7.18 -8.47
C ASP A 22 0.43 -7.72 -9.85
N PRO A 23 1.49 -7.18 -10.49
CA PRO A 23 1.83 -7.55 -11.86
C PRO A 23 2.23 -9.02 -12.02
N SER A 24 2.69 -9.66 -10.94
CA SER A 24 3.12 -11.07 -10.94
C SER A 24 2.05 -12.03 -10.44
N GLY A 25 0.91 -11.55 -9.93
CA GLY A 25 -0.13 -12.37 -9.32
C GLY A 25 0.26 -12.99 -7.97
N ASN A 26 1.31 -12.48 -7.33
CA ASN A 26 1.85 -13.03 -6.08
C ASN A 26 0.86 -12.80 -4.93
N LEU A 27 0.31 -11.59 -4.84
CA LEU A 27 -0.66 -11.23 -3.82
C LEU A 27 -1.98 -11.96 -4.04
N TYR A 28 -2.43 -12.06 -5.30
CA TYR A 28 -3.59 -12.86 -5.67
C TYR A 28 -3.42 -14.32 -5.23
N TYR A 29 -2.31 -14.96 -5.61
CA TYR A 29 -2.07 -16.37 -5.26
C TYR A 29 -2.00 -16.56 -3.74
N ALA A 30 -1.28 -15.68 -3.03
CA ALA A 30 -1.16 -15.73 -1.58
C ALA A 30 -2.53 -15.55 -0.90
N SER A 31 -3.35 -14.61 -1.36
CA SER A 31 -4.66 -14.30 -0.77
C SER A 31 -5.67 -15.45 -0.85
N ASN A 32 -5.49 -16.37 -1.79
CA ASN A 32 -6.33 -17.56 -1.94
C ASN A 32 -5.86 -18.73 -1.05
N GLN A 33 -4.76 -18.58 -0.30
CA GLN A 33 -4.30 -19.62 0.63
C GLN A 33 -5.05 -19.55 1.96
N PRO A 34 -5.44 -20.69 2.57
CA PRO A 34 -6.20 -20.70 3.83
C PRO A 34 -5.49 -20.02 5.01
N ASP A 35 -4.15 -19.96 5.02
CA ASP A 35 -3.36 -19.37 6.11
C ASP A 35 -2.87 -17.94 5.81
N PHE A 36 -3.39 -17.30 4.76
CA PHE A 36 -2.92 -15.99 4.29
C PHE A 36 -2.90 -14.91 5.38
N GLU A 37 -4.02 -14.71 6.08
CA GLU A 37 -4.12 -13.69 7.12
C GLU A 37 -3.14 -13.98 8.27
N ASN A 38 -3.02 -15.24 8.68
CA ASN A 38 -2.08 -15.63 9.74
C ASN A 38 -0.62 -15.42 9.29
N GLN A 39 -0.30 -15.68 8.03
CA GLN A 39 1.03 -15.45 7.48
C GLN A 39 1.38 -13.96 7.50
N VAL A 40 0.50 -13.09 7.00
CA VAL A 40 0.69 -11.63 7.01
C VAL A 40 0.79 -11.10 8.44
N ASN A 41 -0.09 -11.56 9.33
CA ASN A 41 -0.07 -11.18 10.75
C ASN A 41 1.27 -11.55 11.38
N LYS A 42 1.75 -12.79 11.20
CA LYS A 42 3.03 -13.26 11.75
C LYS A 42 4.21 -12.41 11.25
N LEU A 43 4.25 -12.12 9.96
CA LEU A 43 5.32 -11.31 9.35
C LEU A 43 5.34 -9.89 9.95
N LEU A 44 4.19 -9.23 10.02
CA LEU A 44 4.09 -7.85 10.50
C LEU A 44 4.25 -7.74 12.03
N HIS A 45 3.70 -8.69 12.79
CA HIS A 45 3.92 -8.77 14.24
C HIS A 45 5.40 -8.97 14.58
N SER A 46 6.10 -9.85 13.84
CA SER A 46 7.52 -10.12 14.07
C SER A 46 8.39 -8.92 13.71
N ALA A 47 8.01 -8.16 12.67
CA ALA A 47 8.72 -6.96 12.26
C ALA A 47 8.55 -5.79 13.24
N LEU A 48 7.34 -5.60 13.76
CA LEU A 48 7.00 -4.46 14.62
C LEU A 48 7.24 -4.73 16.11
N ASN A 49 7.31 -5.99 16.54
CA ASN A 49 7.34 -6.39 17.95
C ASN A 49 6.20 -5.79 18.80
N THR A 50 5.05 -5.52 18.18
CA THR A 50 3.89 -4.92 18.84
C THR A 50 2.59 -5.66 18.50
N PRO A 51 1.55 -5.55 19.36
CA PRO A 51 0.21 -6.03 19.02
C PRO A 51 -0.39 -5.21 17.85
N LEU A 52 -0.90 -5.87 16.81
CA LEU A 52 -1.53 -5.25 15.64
C LEU A 52 -2.98 -4.78 15.89
N LYS A 53 -3.38 -4.52 17.14
CA LYS A 53 -4.76 -4.07 17.43
C LYS A 53 -4.90 -2.59 17.13
N ASN A 54 -5.90 -2.20 16.32
CA ASN A 54 -6.13 -0.81 15.92
C ASN A 54 -4.89 -0.16 15.28
N VAL A 55 -4.19 -0.88 14.41
CA VAL A 55 -2.98 -0.41 13.74
C VAL A 55 -3.21 -0.30 12.23
N ALA A 56 -2.68 0.76 11.62
CA ALA A 56 -2.44 0.85 10.18
C ALA A 56 -0.93 0.71 9.94
N VAL A 57 -0.54 -0.33 9.21
CA VAL A 57 0.86 -0.59 8.84
C VAL A 57 1.11 -0.08 7.43
N HIS A 58 1.92 0.97 7.32
CA HIS A 58 2.37 1.56 6.07
C HIS A 58 3.58 0.78 5.55
N ILE A 59 3.41 0.08 4.44
CA ILE A 59 4.46 -0.72 3.81
C ILE A 59 5.07 0.10 2.68
N THR A 60 6.35 0.44 2.83
CA THR A 60 7.10 1.22 1.84
C THR A 60 8.33 0.44 1.40
N SER A 61 8.97 0.88 0.31
CA SER A 61 10.30 0.43 -0.07
C SER A 61 11.37 1.44 0.39
N SER A 62 12.54 0.90 0.72
CA SER A 62 13.78 1.65 0.94
C SER A 62 14.39 2.17 -0.37
N LYS A 63 14.03 1.58 -1.51
CA LYS A 63 14.44 2.02 -2.84
C LYS A 63 13.72 3.32 -3.22
N ASP A 64 14.48 4.29 -3.72
CA ASP A 64 13.90 5.53 -4.22
C ASP A 64 13.18 5.31 -5.54
N CYS A 65 11.92 5.72 -5.58
CA CYS A 65 11.05 5.58 -6.74
C CYS A 65 10.06 6.74 -6.80
N LEU A 66 9.78 7.21 -8.00
CA LEU A 66 9.00 8.44 -8.22
C LEU A 66 7.57 8.33 -7.68
N CYS A 67 6.95 7.14 -7.75
CA CYS A 67 5.60 6.92 -7.24
C CYS A 67 5.49 7.11 -5.72
N LYS A 68 6.56 6.83 -4.96
CA LYS A 68 6.61 7.12 -3.51
C LYS A 68 6.45 8.62 -3.23
N LEU A 69 7.09 9.46 -4.05
CA LEU A 69 7.02 10.92 -3.91
C LEU A 69 5.62 11.44 -4.26
N VAL A 70 5.04 10.93 -5.36
CA VAL A 70 3.69 11.31 -5.82
C VAL A 70 2.62 10.95 -4.78
N ALA A 71 2.69 9.75 -4.21
CA ALA A 71 1.72 9.26 -3.23
C ALA A 71 1.88 9.91 -1.84
N ASN A 72 2.99 10.57 -1.53
CA ASN A 72 3.32 11.03 -0.16
C ASN A 72 2.25 11.96 0.43
N ARG A 73 1.66 12.85 -0.37
CA ARG A 73 0.56 13.73 0.09
C ARG A 73 -0.64 12.91 0.57
N HIS A 74 -1.02 11.90 -0.20
CA HIS A 74 -2.13 11.01 0.11
C HIS A 74 -1.83 10.12 1.32
N ILE A 75 -0.63 9.53 1.38
CA ILE A 75 -0.15 8.75 2.53
C ILE A 75 -0.23 9.59 3.81
N LYS A 76 0.17 10.87 3.77
CA LYS A 76 0.06 11.77 4.92
C LYS A 76 -1.40 12.00 5.33
N SER A 77 -2.29 12.25 4.37
CA SER A 77 -3.73 12.40 4.64
C SER A 77 -4.32 11.15 5.30
N VAL A 78 -3.93 9.95 4.84
CA VAL A 78 -4.36 8.69 5.44
C VAL A 78 -3.80 8.54 6.87
N LYS A 79 -2.51 8.87 7.09
CA LYS A 79 -1.91 8.87 8.44
C LYS A 79 -2.65 9.78 9.41
N ASP A 80 -3.02 10.98 8.96
CA ASP A 80 -3.78 11.95 9.76
C ASP A 80 -5.18 11.40 10.08
N MET A 81 -5.85 10.76 9.11
CA MET A 81 -7.16 10.13 9.32
C MET A 81 -7.08 8.94 10.29
N VAL A 82 -6.11 8.04 10.14
CA VAL A 82 -5.87 6.90 11.06
C VAL A 82 -5.71 7.41 12.50
N LYS A 83 -4.92 8.46 12.69
CA LYS A 83 -4.74 9.09 14.01
C LYS A 83 -6.04 9.68 14.54
N SER A 84 -6.84 10.32 13.69
CA SER A 84 -8.11 10.95 14.08
C SER A 84 -9.16 9.93 14.56
N ILE A 85 -9.13 8.69 14.06
CA ILE A 85 -10.04 7.62 14.46
C ILE A 85 -9.48 6.76 15.61
N GLY A 86 -8.38 7.19 16.25
CA GLY A 86 -7.81 6.53 17.42
C GLY A 86 -7.00 5.26 17.11
N LYS A 87 -6.60 5.06 15.84
CA LYS A 87 -5.68 3.98 15.43
C LYS A 87 -4.23 4.47 15.43
N THR A 88 -3.28 3.54 15.56
CA THR A 88 -1.83 3.80 15.51
C THR A 88 -1.31 3.64 14.09
N ASN A 89 -0.38 4.50 13.67
CA ASN A 89 0.32 4.37 12.40
C ASN A 89 1.69 3.74 12.63
N GLU A 90 1.97 2.60 12.00
CA GLU A 90 3.27 1.93 12.01
C GLU A 90 3.85 1.91 10.59
N THR A 91 5.17 2.01 10.43
CA THR A 91 5.79 1.99 9.09
C THR A 91 6.84 0.90 9.04
N VAL A 92 6.78 0.08 7.99
CA VAL A 92 7.76 -0.98 7.73
C VAL A 92 8.31 -0.86 6.31
N PHE A 93 9.54 -1.33 6.12
CA PHE A 93 10.12 -1.48 4.80
C PHE A 93 9.95 -2.92 4.34
N VAL A 94 9.46 -3.10 3.11
CA VAL A 94 9.20 -4.44 2.56
C VAL A 94 10.48 -5.28 2.48
N GLU A 95 11.64 -4.63 2.31
CA GLU A 95 12.94 -5.30 2.26
C GLU A 95 13.44 -5.80 3.63
N ASP A 96 12.95 -5.22 4.73
CA ASP A 96 13.37 -5.57 6.09
C ASP A 96 12.64 -6.81 6.62
N ILE A 97 11.59 -7.27 5.92
CA ILE A 97 10.73 -8.36 6.36
C ILE A 97 10.90 -9.56 5.42
N ILE A 98 11.66 -10.56 5.88
CA ILE A 98 11.91 -11.80 5.14
C ILE A 98 10.58 -12.49 4.78
N GLY A 99 10.34 -12.70 3.49
CA GLY A 99 9.13 -13.36 2.97
C GLY A 99 7.94 -12.44 2.69
N LEU A 100 8.01 -11.14 3.03
CA LEU A 100 6.94 -10.20 2.69
C LEU A 100 6.98 -9.81 1.21
N SER A 101 8.18 -9.60 0.63
CA SER A 101 8.34 -9.26 -0.79
C SER A 101 7.86 -10.35 -1.75
N SER A 102 7.85 -11.63 -1.33
CA SER A 102 7.28 -12.72 -2.12
C SER A 102 5.75 -12.70 -2.19
N ILE A 103 5.10 -11.98 -1.27
CA ILE A 103 3.63 -11.81 -1.24
C ILE A 103 3.24 -10.47 -1.85
N LEU A 104 3.97 -9.42 -1.48
CA LEU A 104 3.66 -8.03 -1.82
C LEU A 104 4.86 -7.40 -2.54
N SER A 105 4.79 -7.39 -3.87
CA SER A 105 5.84 -6.85 -4.74
C SER A 105 5.72 -5.34 -5.01
N SER A 106 4.60 -4.72 -4.62
CA SER A 106 4.29 -3.32 -4.90
C SER A 106 4.27 -2.45 -3.66
N THR A 107 4.90 -1.28 -3.76
CA THR A 107 4.85 -0.21 -2.76
C THR A 107 4.55 1.13 -3.43
N PRO A 108 4.01 2.13 -2.72
CA PRO A 108 3.56 2.11 -1.33
C PRO A 108 2.25 1.33 -1.16
N ALA A 109 2.17 0.54 -0.10
CA ALA A 109 1.01 -0.26 0.28
C ALA A 109 0.65 -0.03 1.76
N ILE A 110 -0.52 -0.51 2.16
CA ILE A 110 -1.02 -0.37 3.52
C ILE A 110 -1.80 -1.61 3.95
N ALA A 111 -1.53 -2.05 5.17
CA ALA A 111 -2.29 -3.08 5.86
C ALA A 111 -3.09 -2.43 7.00
N ILE A 112 -4.39 -2.68 7.06
CA ILE A 112 -5.26 -2.19 8.14
C ILE A 112 -5.63 -3.35 9.04
N PHE A 113 -5.51 -3.12 10.35
CA PHE A 113 -5.94 -4.05 11.38
C PHE A 113 -7.08 -3.46 12.20
N ASP A 114 -8.05 -4.31 12.53
CA ASP A 114 -9.20 -3.94 13.35
C ASP A 114 -8.87 -3.98 14.86
N GLU A 115 -9.87 -3.71 15.69
CA GLU A 115 -9.75 -3.73 17.16
C GLU A 115 -9.41 -5.11 17.75
N LEU A 116 -9.68 -6.19 17.00
CA LEU A 116 -9.35 -7.55 17.37
C LEU A 116 -7.93 -7.95 16.90
N GLY A 117 -7.28 -7.10 16.10
CA GLY A 117 -6.00 -7.38 15.46
C GLY A 117 -6.13 -8.27 14.22
N LYS A 118 -7.32 -8.33 13.62
CA LYS A 118 -7.55 -9.04 12.35
C LYS A 118 -7.23 -8.13 11.17
N LEU A 119 -6.64 -8.73 10.13
CA LEU A 119 -6.38 -8.04 8.88
C LEU A 119 -7.71 -7.71 8.20
N SER A 120 -7.95 -6.42 7.98
CA SER A 120 -9.19 -5.90 7.38
C SER A 120 -8.98 -5.40 5.96
N TYR A 121 -7.76 -4.94 5.63
CA TYR A 121 -7.38 -4.51 4.29
C TYR A 121 -5.89 -4.73 4.06
N LEU A 122 -5.50 -5.17 2.86
CA LEU A 122 -4.11 -5.14 2.40
C LEU A 122 -4.07 -4.76 0.93
N GLY A 123 -3.45 -3.62 0.62
CA GLY A 123 -3.43 -3.16 -0.77
C GLY A 123 -2.82 -1.76 -0.97
N PRO A 124 -3.07 -1.15 -2.13
CA PRO A 124 -2.63 0.20 -2.45
C PRO A 124 -3.39 1.24 -1.62
N TYR A 125 -2.88 2.46 -1.57
CA TYR A 125 -3.61 3.57 -0.98
C TYR A 125 -4.70 4.13 -1.90
N ALA A 126 -4.46 4.12 -3.21
CA ALA A 126 -5.32 4.73 -4.22
C ALA A 126 -5.04 4.09 -5.59
N THR A 127 -5.99 4.21 -6.51
CA THR A 127 -5.86 3.80 -7.91
C THR A 127 -5.61 5.01 -8.83
N GLY A 128 -5.12 4.75 -10.04
CA GLY A 128 -4.86 5.74 -11.09
C GLY A 128 -3.50 6.46 -10.99
N ILE A 129 -3.11 7.14 -12.08
CA ILE A 129 -1.79 7.77 -12.27
C ILE A 129 -1.47 8.87 -11.24
N GLY A 130 -2.50 9.58 -10.77
CA GLY A 130 -2.33 10.71 -9.87
C GLY A 130 -2.18 10.37 -8.39
N CYS A 131 -2.55 9.15 -7.98
CA CYS A 131 -2.66 8.75 -6.57
C CYS A 131 -3.25 9.86 -5.68
N PHE A 132 -4.24 10.60 -6.19
CA PHE A 132 -4.80 11.79 -5.53
C PHE A 132 -5.82 11.40 -4.46
N SER A 133 -5.87 12.20 -3.39
CA SER A 133 -6.89 12.12 -2.36
C SER A 133 -8.29 12.33 -2.95
N GLY A 134 -9.18 11.35 -2.79
CA GLY A 134 -10.53 11.32 -3.38
C GLY A 134 -10.79 10.13 -4.32
N ASN A 135 -9.75 9.50 -4.86
CA ASN A 135 -9.81 8.20 -5.57
C ASN A 135 -9.21 7.07 -4.71
N GLY A 136 -9.17 7.27 -3.40
CA GLY A 136 -8.48 6.38 -2.47
C GLY A 136 -9.24 5.08 -2.27
N THR A 137 -8.52 3.97 -2.37
CA THR A 137 -9.07 2.61 -2.22
C THR A 137 -9.14 2.22 -0.75
N VAL A 138 -8.36 2.85 0.13
CA VAL A 138 -8.20 2.42 1.53
C VAL A 138 -9.16 3.09 2.51
N GLU A 139 -9.60 4.33 2.25
CA GLU A 139 -10.35 5.17 3.18
C GLU A 139 -11.62 4.52 3.74
N PRO A 140 -12.45 3.84 2.91
CA PRO A 140 -13.62 3.13 3.43
C PRO A 140 -13.28 2.06 4.47
N TYR A 141 -12.05 1.54 4.43
CA TYR A 141 -11.63 0.42 5.25
C TYR A 141 -10.90 0.81 6.54
N LEU A 142 -10.52 2.08 6.70
CA LEU A 142 -9.75 2.56 7.87
C LEU A 142 -10.49 2.33 9.19
N ALA A 143 -11.82 2.51 9.17
CA ALA A 143 -12.69 2.39 10.34
C ALA A 143 -13.44 1.04 10.42
N THR A 144 -13.09 0.06 9.58
CA THR A 144 -13.77 -1.25 9.62
C THR A 144 -13.58 -1.94 10.96
N ARG A 145 -14.64 -2.61 11.42
CA ARG A 145 -14.70 -3.36 12.68
C ARG A 145 -15.21 -4.77 12.43
N GLY A 146 -14.67 -5.74 13.17
CA GLY A 146 -15.11 -7.14 13.13
C GLY A 146 -15.16 -7.74 11.72
N THR A 147 -14.09 -7.58 10.92
CA THR A 147 -14.09 -8.07 9.54
C THR A 147 -14.20 -9.60 9.48
N LEU A 148 -14.97 -10.10 8.50
CA LEU A 148 -15.05 -11.53 8.18
C LEU A 148 -13.87 -12.02 7.32
N GLY A 149 -13.13 -11.08 6.73
CA GLY A 149 -11.89 -11.33 6.00
C GLY A 149 -11.29 -10.03 5.47
N ALA A 150 -10.04 -10.09 5.05
CA ALA A 150 -9.34 -8.94 4.49
C ALA A 150 -9.81 -8.58 3.07
N ILE A 151 -9.96 -7.27 2.79
CA ILE A 151 -10.15 -6.78 1.42
C ILE A 151 -8.79 -6.58 0.75
N ILE A 152 -8.62 -7.18 -0.44
CA ILE A 152 -7.34 -7.25 -1.15
C ILE A 152 -7.56 -6.89 -2.62
N PRO A 153 -7.46 -5.60 -2.99
CA PRO A 153 -7.75 -5.15 -4.35
C PRO A 153 -6.52 -5.32 -5.27
N PHE A 154 -6.12 -6.57 -5.52
CA PHE A 154 -4.93 -6.92 -6.32
C PHE A 154 -5.01 -6.48 -7.80
N GLU A 155 -6.21 -6.37 -8.37
CA GLU A 155 -6.46 -5.88 -9.75
C GLU A 155 -6.30 -4.35 -9.90
N SER A 156 -5.93 -3.63 -8.85
CA SER A 156 -5.79 -2.18 -8.88
C SER A 156 -4.67 -1.74 -9.82
N THR A 157 -4.90 -0.67 -10.57
CA THR A 157 -3.88 -0.01 -11.39
C THR A 157 -3.58 1.38 -10.82
N GLY A 158 -2.32 1.83 -10.87
CA GLY A 158 -1.89 3.08 -10.27
C GLY A 158 -0.37 3.33 -10.37
N CYS A 159 0.13 4.37 -9.68
CA CYS A 159 1.56 4.60 -9.58
C CYS A 159 2.16 3.73 -8.46
N TYR A 160 2.80 2.63 -8.82
CA TYR A 160 3.44 1.70 -7.88
C TYR A 160 4.91 1.45 -8.23
N CYS A 161 5.69 1.17 -7.19
CA CYS A 161 7.09 0.78 -7.27
C CYS A 161 7.18 -0.73 -7.04
N HIS A 162 7.73 -1.43 -8.03
CA HIS A 162 7.97 -2.87 -7.99
C HIS A 162 9.39 -3.15 -7.50
N GLY A 163 9.57 -4.09 -6.58
CA GLY A 163 10.86 -4.24 -5.87
C GLY A 163 11.21 -5.65 -5.43
#